data_AF-A0A5K0XVU9-F1
#
_entry.id   AF-A0A5K0XVU9-F1
#
_cell.length_a   1.000
_cell.length_b   1.000
_cell.length_c   1.000
_cell.angle_alpha   90.00
_cell.angle_beta   90.00
_cell.angle_gamma   90.00
#
_symmetry.space_group_name_H-M   'P 1'
#
loop_
_entity.id
_entity.type
_entity.pdbx_description
1 polymer ?
#
loop_
_entity_poly.entity_id
_entity_poly.type
_entity_poly.pdbx_seq_one_letter_code
_entity_poly.pdbx_strand_id
1 'polypeptide(L)' 'GRPDKTGLRFAKEMVTLGVPVKLLIDSAVAYTMDEVDMVLFGADGVVESGGIINMMGTYQTALVARSMNKPVYVAAESYK' A
#
# COMPACT_ATOMS: atom_id res chain seq x y z
N GLY A 1 -1.65 7.19 5.10
CA GLY A 1 -1.65 8.22 4.05
C GLY A 1 -1.85 9.59 4.64
N ARG A 2 -0.82 10.12 5.31
CA ARG A 2 -0.72 11.57 5.51
C ARG A 2 -0.52 12.25 4.13
N PRO A 3 -0.96 13.52 3.94
CA PRO A 3 -1.66 14.35 4.92
C PRO A 3 -3.18 14.12 4.98
N ASP A 4 -3.79 13.59 3.92
CA ASP A 4 -5.24 13.67 3.69
C ASP A 4 -6.08 12.62 4.41
N LYS A 5 -5.45 11.78 5.26
CA LYS A 5 -6.11 10.71 6.03
C LYS A 5 -6.83 9.68 5.13
N THR A 6 -6.39 9.50 3.89
CA THR A 6 -6.98 8.54 2.93
C THR A 6 -7.01 7.12 3.48
N GLY A 7 -5.95 6.70 4.17
CA GLY A 7 -5.89 5.39 4.84
C GLY A 7 -6.96 5.20 5.92
N LEU A 8 -7.40 6.26 6.60
CA LEU A 8 -8.49 6.17 7.59
C LEU A 8 -9.85 5.97 6.91
N ARG A 9 -10.08 6.63 5.76
CA ARG A 9 -11.30 6.43 4.97
C ARG A 9 -11.38 4.99 4.45
N PHE A 10 -10.30 4.51 3.84
CA PHE A 10 -10.20 3.13 3.34
C PHE A 10 -10.41 2.08 4.45
N ALA A 11 -9.80 2.29 5.62
CA ALA A 11 -10.00 1.41 6.78
C ALA A 11 -11.47 1.35 7.21
N LYS A 12 -12.18 2.48 7.23
CA LYS A 12 -13.61 2.52 7.56
C LYS A 12 -14.45 1.74 6.56
N GLU A 13 -14.19 1.90 5.26
CA GLU A 13 -14.89 1.16 4.20
C GLU A 13 -14.68 -0.36 4.36
N MET A 14 -13.45 -0.80 4.59
CA MET A 14 -13.14 -2.21 4.81
C MET A 14 -13.83 -2.79 6.06
N VAL A 15 -13.88 -2.02 7.16
CA VAL A 15 -14.61 -2.41 8.37
C VAL A 15 -16.11 -2.55 8.09
N THR A 16 -16.71 -1.68 7.28
CA THR A 16 -18.14 -1.82 6.89
C THR A 16 -18.41 -3.07 6.05
N LEU A 17 -17.40 -3.59 5.37
CA LEU A 17 -17.47 -4.86 4.63
C LEU A 17 -17.18 -6.09 5.51
N GLY A 18 -16.94 -5.90 6.82
CA GLY A 18 -16.62 -6.98 7.76
C GLY A 18 -15.17 -7.48 7.66
N VAL A 19 -14.30 -6.77 6.96
CA VAL A 19 -12.88 -7.12 6.83
C VAL A 19 -12.14 -6.64 8.09
N PRO A 20 -11.36 -7.50 8.78
CA PRO A 20 -10.53 -7.07 9.89
C PRO A 20 -9.45 -6.09 9.42
N VAL A 21 -9.34 -4.93 10.07
CA VAL A 21 -8.35 -3.89 9.71
C VAL A 21 -7.51 -3.50 10.91
N LYS A 22 -6.18 -3.51 10.74
CA LYS A 22 -5.21 -2.90 11.64
C LYS A 22 -4.72 -1.60 11.01
N LEU A 23 -5.09 -0.45 11.57
CA LEU A 23 -4.62 0.85 11.08
C LEU A 23 -3.25 1.17 11.70
N LEU A 24 -2.29 1.54 10.86
CA LEU A 24 -0.93 1.86 11.27
C LEU A 24 -0.56 3.28 10.84
N ILE A 25 0.34 3.90 11.58
CA ILE A 25 0.99 5.14 11.13
C ILE A 25 2.00 4.81 10.03
N ASP A 26 2.17 5.73 9.07
CA ASP A 26 3.04 5.50 7.90
C ASP A 26 4.49 5.13 8.30
N SER A 27 4.98 5.60 9.45
CA SER A 27 6.32 5.29 9.96
C SER A 27 6.47 3.89 10.58
N ALA A 28 5.37 3.19 10.87
CA ALA A 28 5.38 1.86 11.48
C ALA A 28 5.46 0.74 10.43
N VAL A 29 5.53 1.06 9.13
CA VAL A 29 5.54 0.09 8.03
C VAL A 29 6.65 -0.95 8.21
N ALA A 30 7.88 -0.55 8.49
CA ALA A 30 8.99 -1.48 8.69
C ALA A 30 8.82 -2.35 9.94
N TYR A 31 8.24 -1.78 11.00
CA TYR A 31 8.02 -2.50 12.26
C TYR A 31 7.00 -3.65 12.11
N THR A 32 6.00 -3.50 11.24
CA THR A 32 4.93 -4.51 11.07
C THR A 32 5.15 -5.47 9.91
N MET A 33 6.19 -5.26 9.10
CA MET A 33 6.32 -5.93 7.79
C MET A 33 6.63 -7.42 7.93
N ASP A 34 7.17 -7.85 9.07
CA ASP A 34 7.37 -9.27 9.40
C ASP A 34 6.05 -10.04 9.45
N GLU A 35 5.00 -9.44 10.03
CA GLU A 35 3.61 -9.94 10.11
C GLU A 35 2.86 -9.92 8.76
N VAL A 36 3.43 -9.29 7.72
CA VAL A 36 2.75 -9.11 6.41
C VAL A 36 3.15 -10.20 5.43
N ASP A 37 2.18 -10.85 4.79
CA ASP A 37 2.45 -11.87 3.75
C ASP A 37 2.72 -11.26 2.37
N MET A 38 2.00 -10.18 2.03
CA MET A 38 2.14 -9.47 0.77
C MET A 38 1.72 -8.01 0.91
N VAL A 39 2.27 -7.15 0.06
CA VAL A 39 1.85 -5.75 -0.06
C VAL A 39 1.05 -5.58 -1.34
N LEU A 40 -0.13 -4.96 -1.24
CA LEU A 40 -0.96 -4.59 -2.39
C LEU A 40 -1.08 -3.08 -2.47
N PHE A 41 -0.76 -2.52 -3.64
CA PHE A 41 -0.98 -1.12 -3.95
C PHE A 41 -2.04 -0.94 -5.04
N GLY A 42 -2.66 0.24 -5.04
CA GLY A 42 -3.23 0.80 -6.26
C GLY A 42 -2.15 1.53 -7.07
N ALA A 43 -2.50 1.97 -8.27
CA ALA A 43 -1.70 2.90 -9.04
C ALA A 43 -2.57 4.02 -9.62
N ASP A 44 -2.01 5.22 -9.71
CA ASP A 44 -2.55 6.35 -10.47
C ASP A 44 -2.06 6.34 -11.92
N GLY A 45 -0.90 5.72 -12.18
CA GLY A 45 -0.41 5.46 -13.52
C GLY A 45 0.63 4.34 -13.57
N VAL A 46 0.74 3.67 -14.71
CA VAL A 46 1.78 2.65 -14.98
C VAL A 46 2.65 3.13 -16.14
N VAL A 47 3.96 3.23 -15.90
CA VAL A 47 4.89 3.67 -16.95
C VAL A 47 5.44 2.48 -17.73
N GLU A 48 5.96 2.73 -18.93
CA GLU A 48 6.45 1.69 -19.86
C GLU A 48 7.53 0.78 -19.26
N SER A 49 8.28 1.25 -18.27
CA SER A 49 9.28 0.44 -17.56
C SER A 49 8.67 -0.58 -16.58
N GLY A 50 7.34 -0.58 -16.41
CA GLY A 50 6.61 -1.37 -15.41
C GLY A 50 6.59 -0.72 -14.02
N GLY A 51 7.17 0.47 -13.88
CA GLY A 51 7.05 1.28 -12.66
C GLY A 51 5.64 1.82 -12.47
N ILE A 52 5.30 2.19 -11.24
CA ILE A 52 3.99 2.78 -10.92
C ILE A 52 4.14 4.18 -10.34
N ILE A 53 3.16 5.02 -10.65
CA ILE A 53 2.94 6.31 -10.00
C ILE A 53 1.78 6.10 -9.02
N ASN A 54 1.99 6.50 -7.77
CA ASN A 54 0.99 6.42 -6.72
C ASN A 54 1.32 7.46 -5.63
N MET A 55 0.43 7.60 -4.65
CA MET A 55 0.59 8.48 -3.51
C MET A 55 1.94 8.35 -2.79
N MET A 56 2.40 9.45 -2.18
CA MET A 56 3.61 9.54 -1.35
C MET A 56 3.68 8.40 -0.32
N GLY A 57 4.88 7.84 -0.15
CA GLY A 57 5.15 6.72 0.77
C GLY A 57 5.15 5.35 0.09
N THR A 58 4.52 5.20 -1.08
CA THR A 58 4.48 3.92 -1.83
C THR A 58 5.88 3.36 -2.09
N TYR A 59 6.81 4.21 -2.56
CA TYR A 59 8.19 3.79 -2.83
C TYR A 59 8.92 3.29 -1.58
N GLN A 60 8.74 3.97 -0.45
CA GLN A 60 9.37 3.59 0.82
C GLN A 60 8.82 2.24 1.32
N THR A 61 7.50 2.06 1.27
CA THR A 61 6.85 0.78 1.63
C THR A 61 7.30 -0.35 0.72
N ALA A 62 7.38 -0.13 -0.59
CA ALA A 62 7.86 -1.13 -1.54
C ALA A 62 9.32 -1.52 -1.30
N LEU A 63 10.18 -0.55 -0.95
CA LEU A 63 11.59 -0.81 -0.64
C LEU A 63 11.71 -1.67 0.64
N VAL A 64 10.95 -1.35 1.68
CA VAL A 64 10.90 -2.13 2.92
C VAL A 64 10.40 -3.56 2.65
N ALA A 65 9.31 -3.71 1.91
CA ALA A 65 8.76 -5.01 1.54
C ALA A 65 9.79 -5.86 0.77
N ARG A 66 10.44 -5.27 -0.24
CA ARG A 66 11.54 -5.90 -0.99
C ARG A 66 12.70 -6.31 -0.08
N SER A 67 13.11 -5.46 0.86
CA SER A 67 14.22 -5.76 1.78
C SER A 67 13.93 -6.96 2.69
N MET A 68 12.64 -7.24 2.96
CA MET A 68 12.18 -8.36 3.79
C MET A 68 11.59 -9.51 2.96
N ASN A 69 11.88 -9.54 1.65
CA ASN A 69 11.41 -10.55 0.70
C ASN A 69 9.88 -10.73 0.68
N LYS A 70 9.13 -9.66 0.94
CA LYS A 70 7.67 -9.67 0.84
C LYS A 70 7.26 -9.30 -0.59
N PRO A 71 6.42 -10.11 -1.27
CA PRO A 71 5.96 -9.81 -2.62
C PRO A 71 5.10 -8.54 -2.63
N VAL A 72 5.31 -7.72 -3.67
CA VAL A 72 4.56 -6.49 -3.92
C VAL A 72 3.72 -6.67 -5.17
N TYR A 73 2.41 -6.46 -5.03
CA TYR A 73 1.44 -6.51 -6.11
C TYR A 73 0.82 -5.14 -6.32
N VAL A 74 0.38 -4.88 -7.55
CA VAL A 74 -0.30 -3.65 -7.93
C VAL A 74 -1.60 -4.01 -8.64
N ALA A 75 -2.71 -3.46 -8.16
CA ALA A 75 -3.99 -3.48 -8.84
C ALA A 75 -4.17 -2.13 -9.58
N ALA A 76 -4.21 -2.20 -10.91
CA ALA A 76 -4.40 -1.03 -11.77
C ALA A 76 -5.33 -1.40 -12.94
N GLU A 77 -6.10 -0.42 -13.40
CA GLU A 77 -6.90 -0.55 -14.62
C GLU A 77 -6.02 -0.39 -15.86
N SER A 78 -6.39 -0.99 -16.98
CA SER A 78 -5.57 -1.02 -18.20
C SER A 78 -5.37 0.32 -18.90
N TYR A 79 -6.16 1.35 -18.53
CA TYR A 79 -6.06 2.70 -19.10
C TYR A 79 -5.19 3.64 -18.25
N LYS A 80 -4.64 3.15 -17.14
CA LYS A 80 -3.70 3.88 -16.29
C LYS A 80 -2.26 3.65 -16.72
#